data_AF-A0A843L789-F1
#
_entry.id   AF-A0A843L789-F1
#
_cell.length_a   1.000
_cell.length_b   1.000
_cell.length_c   1.000
_cell.angle_alpha   90.00
_cell.angle_beta   90.00
_cell.angle_gamma   90.00
#
_symmetry.space_group_name_H-M   'P 1'
#
loop_
_entity.id
_entity.type
_entity.pdbx_description
1 polymer ?
#
loop_
_entity_poly.entity_id
_entity_poly.type
_entity_poly.pdbx_seq_one_letter_code
_entity_poly.pdbx_strand_id
1 'polypeptide(L)'
;MKDDLGNINPLNYAQLVDRVRIYEGKKQLYGTQFTSINGKKDTYKLYKIYNPKEVDKRRKEIGLEPLKEYIEKISKEKDITIIT
;
A
#
# COMPACT_ATOMS: atom_id res chain seq x y z
N MET A 1 1.86 25.30 -9.71
CA MET A 1 1.19 24.17 -10.41
C MET A 1 2.14 23.04 -10.80
N LYS A 2 3.31 23.28 -11.45
CA LYS A 2 4.33 22.21 -11.61
C LYS A 2 5.25 22.06 -10.38
N ASP A 3 5.41 23.13 -9.59
CA ASP A 3 6.26 23.14 -8.39
C ASP A 3 5.63 22.40 -7.18
N ASP A 4 4.32 22.15 -7.22
CA ASP A 4 3.59 21.47 -6.14
C ASP A 4 3.79 19.94 -6.15
N LEU A 5 4.27 19.39 -7.29
CA LEU A 5 4.55 17.95 -7.45
C LEU A 5 5.85 17.52 -6.75
N GLY A 6 6.80 18.44 -6.55
CA GLY A 6 8.06 18.16 -5.86
C GLY A 6 7.92 17.90 -4.35
N ASN A 7 6.76 18.22 -3.77
CA ASN A 7 6.49 18.12 -2.33
C ASN A 7 5.50 17.01 -1.96
N ILE A 8 5.05 16.19 -2.92
CA ILE A 8 4.10 15.11 -2.61
C ILE A 8 4.89 13.96 -2.00
N ASN A 9 4.63 13.68 -0.71
CA ASN A 9 5.12 12.49 -0.06
C ASN A 9 4.71 11.25 -0.90
N PRO A 10 5.67 10.45 -1.40
CA PRO A 10 5.37 9.31 -2.28
C PRO A 10 4.38 8.31 -1.70
N LEU A 11 4.35 8.16 -0.37
CA LEU A 11 3.41 7.27 0.30
C LEU A 11 1.98 7.79 0.19
N ASN A 12 1.77 9.10 0.32
CA ASN A 12 0.45 9.71 0.18
C ASN A 12 -0.08 9.53 -1.26
N TYR A 13 0.79 9.69 -2.25
CA TYR A 13 0.46 9.41 -3.65
C TYR A 13 0.04 7.94 -3.85
N ALA A 14 0.86 7.00 -3.40
CA ALA A 14 0.58 5.56 -3.52
C ALA A 14 -0.74 5.16 -2.83
N GLN A 15 -1.01 5.74 -1.64
CA GLN A 15 -2.25 5.52 -0.89
C GLN A 15 -3.47 6.03 -1.64
N LEU A 16 -3.40 7.23 -2.21
CA LEU A 16 -4.50 7.80 -2.98
C LEU A 16 -4.78 6.96 -4.24
N VAL A 17 -3.73 6.60 -4.98
CA VAL A 17 -3.85 5.76 -6.19
C VAL A 17 -4.50 4.42 -5.87
N ASP A 18 -4.00 3.69 -4.86
CA ASP A 18 -4.57 2.39 -4.51
C ASP A 18 -6.02 2.50 -4.02
N ARG A 19 -6.35 3.54 -3.24
CA ARG A 19 -7.71 3.79 -2.77
C ARG A 19 -8.69 4.01 -3.93
N VAL A 20 -8.33 4.89 -4.87
CA VAL A 20 -9.16 5.14 -6.08
C VAL A 20 -9.34 3.85 -6.87
N ARG A 21 -8.26 3.08 -7.07
CA ARG A 21 -8.34 1.80 -7.79
C ARG A 21 -9.27 0.81 -7.12
N ILE A 22 -9.21 0.66 -5.80
CA ILE A 22 -10.12 -0.22 -5.06
C ILE A 22 -11.57 0.24 -5.21
N TYR A 23 -11.82 1.55 -5.12
CA TYR A 23 -13.15 2.12 -5.33
C TYR A 23 -13.69 1.81 -6.74
N GLU A 24 -12.83 1.80 -7.75
CA GLU A 24 -13.15 1.40 -9.12
C GLU A 24 -13.19 -0.13 -9.35
N GLY A 25 -13.07 -0.96 -8.31
CA GLY A 25 -13.06 -2.43 -8.42
C GLY A 25 -11.75 -3.01 -9.02
N LYS A 26 -10.69 -2.21 -9.09
CA LYS A 26 -9.38 -2.60 -9.64
C LYS A 26 -8.42 -3.06 -8.54
N LYS A 27 -7.44 -3.87 -8.93
CA LYS A 27 -6.33 -4.29 -8.06
C LYS A 27 -5.37 -3.12 -7.79
N GLN A 28 -4.78 -3.08 -6.60
CA GLN A 28 -3.79 -2.08 -6.17
C GLN A 28 -2.53 -2.09 -7.05
N LEU A 29 -1.81 -0.97 -7.13
CA LEU A 29 -0.49 -0.88 -7.76
C LEU A 29 0.65 -0.96 -6.75
N TYR A 30 0.49 -0.33 -5.58
CA TYR A 30 1.59 -0.13 -4.62
C TYR A 30 1.43 -0.92 -3.32
N GLY A 31 0.26 -1.47 -3.05
CA GLY A 31 0.00 -2.37 -1.91
C GLY A 31 -0.18 -1.63 -0.58
N THR A 32 -0.86 -0.49 -0.60
CA THR A 32 -1.00 0.39 0.58
C THR A 32 -2.30 0.21 1.36
N GLN A 33 -3.27 -0.50 0.79
CA GLN A 33 -4.60 -0.69 1.38
C GLN A 33 -4.76 -2.11 1.92
N PHE A 34 -5.40 -2.18 3.08
CA PHE A 34 -5.68 -3.42 3.81
C PHE A 34 -7.16 -3.44 4.22
N THR A 35 -7.70 -4.64 4.47
CA THR A 35 -9.05 -4.83 4.99
C THR A 35 -9.02 -5.67 6.25
N SER A 36 -9.90 -5.42 7.21
CA SER A 36 -10.03 -6.25 8.40
C SER A 36 -10.55 -7.65 8.03
N ILE A 37 -10.12 -8.65 8.78
CA ILE A 37 -10.64 -10.01 8.63
C ILE A 37 -11.76 -10.22 9.63
N ASN A 38 -12.95 -10.56 9.15
CA ASN A 38 -14.08 -10.84 10.03
C ASN A 38 -13.74 -11.97 11.02
N GLY A 39 -14.04 -11.75 12.30
CA GLY A 39 -13.76 -12.71 13.37
C GLY A 39 -12.29 -12.79 13.82
N LYS A 40 -11.38 -11.93 13.30
CA LYS A 40 -10.00 -11.84 13.78
C LYS A 40 -9.65 -10.41 14.20
N LYS A 41 -9.48 -10.21 15.51
CA LYS A 41 -9.05 -8.93 16.08
C LYS A 41 -7.64 -8.59 15.60
N ASP A 42 -7.39 -7.30 15.35
CA ASP A 42 -6.07 -6.76 15.01
C ASP A 42 -5.38 -7.46 13.82
N THR A 43 -6.18 -8.11 12.97
CA THR A 43 -5.72 -8.86 11.81
C THR A 43 -6.29 -8.28 10.54
N TYR A 44 -5.40 -7.94 9.62
CA TYR A 44 -5.73 -7.32 8.35
C TYR A 44 -5.23 -8.18 7.20
N LYS A 45 -5.87 -8.04 6.05
CA LYS A 45 -5.48 -8.67 4.80
C LYS A 45 -5.16 -7.61 3.76
N LEU A 46 -4.04 -7.76 3.09
CA LEU A 46 -3.67 -6.91 1.96
C LEU A 46 -4.66 -7.10 0.80
N TYR A 47 -5.15 -6.01 0.21
CA TYR A 47 -5.96 -6.10 -1.01
C TYR A 47 -5.14 -6.61 -2.19
N LYS A 48 -5.79 -7.28 -3.16
CA LYS A 48 -5.12 -7.87 -4.34
C LYS A 48 -4.28 -6.82 -5.08
N ILE A 49 -3.04 -7.17 -5.38
CA ILE A 49 -2.10 -6.34 -6.14
C ILE A 49 -2.11 -6.75 -7.61
N TYR A 50 -2.08 -5.75 -8.50
CA TYR A 50 -1.87 -5.95 -9.92
C TYR A 50 -0.41 -6.32 -10.19
N ASN A 51 -0.17 -7.47 -10.81
CA ASN A 51 1.16 -8.00 -11.07
C ASN A 51 2.11 -7.85 -9.85
N PRO A 52 1.94 -8.67 -8.80
CA PRO A 52 2.72 -8.56 -7.56
C PRO A 52 4.24 -8.66 -7.76
N LYS A 53 4.70 -9.36 -8.81
CA LYS A 53 6.13 -9.49 -9.13
C LYS A 53 6.81 -8.15 -9.45
N GLU A 54 6.03 -7.18 -9.92
CA GLU A 54 6.51 -5.85 -10.31
C GLU A 54 6.17 -4.77 -9.26
N VAL A 55 5.68 -5.14 -8.08
CA VAL A 55 5.26 -4.15 -7.06
C VAL A 55 6.42 -3.33 -6.54
N ASP A 56 7.54 -3.98 -6.22
CA ASP A 56 8.71 -3.29 -5.68
C ASP A 56 9.40 -2.41 -6.72
N LYS A 57 9.32 -2.79 -8.00
CA LYS A 57 9.76 -1.92 -9.11
C LYS A 57 8.98 -0.60 -9.12
N ARG A 58 7.64 -0.67 -9.09
CA ARG A 58 6.77 0.52 -9.05
C ARG A 58 7.01 1.36 -7.79
N ARG A 59 7.18 0.71 -6.64
CA ARG A 59 7.48 1.38 -5.36
C ARG A 59 8.80 2.13 -5.43
N LYS A 60 9.85 1.49 -5.94
CA LYS A 60 11.18 2.09 -6.13
C LYS A 60 11.14 3.30 -7.07
N GLU A 61 10.39 3.23 -8.17
CA GLU A 61 10.26 4.33 -9.15
C GLU A 61 9.73 5.63 -8.53
N ILE A 62 8.92 5.54 -7.47
CA ILE A 62 8.40 6.70 -6.73
C ILE A 62 9.13 6.97 -5.40
N GLY A 63 10.19 6.22 -5.08
CA GLY A 63 10.99 6.43 -3.87
C GLY A 63 10.42 5.79 -2.60
N LEU A 64 9.63 4.71 -2.72
CA LEU A 64 9.17 3.91 -1.58
C LEU A 64 10.08 2.70 -1.30
N GLU A 65 10.15 2.32 -0.03
CA GLU A 65 10.75 1.05 0.42
C GLU A 65 9.99 -0.16 -0.16
N PRO A 66 10.62 -1.36 -0.25
CA PRO A 66 9.95 -2.59 -0.65
C PRO A 66 8.66 -2.85 0.13
N LEU A 67 7.68 -3.49 -0.52
CA LEU A 67 6.36 -3.73 0.07
C LEU A 67 6.46 -4.52 1.37
N LYS A 68 7.35 -5.51 1.42
CA LYS A 68 7.56 -6.34 2.60
C LYS A 68 8.03 -5.51 3.81
N GLU A 69 9.02 -4.65 3.61
CA GLU A 69 9.56 -3.76 4.66
C GLU A 69 8.48 -2.79 5.18
N TYR A 70 7.70 -2.22 4.26
CA TYR A 70 6.57 -1.35 4.61
C TYR A 70 5.51 -2.07 5.46
N ILE A 71 5.18 -3.32 5.12
CA ILE A 71 4.20 -4.12 5.85
C ILE A 71 4.72 -4.48 7.24
N GLU A 72 5.97 -4.91 7.35
CA GLU A 72 6.62 -5.22 8.63
C GLU A 72 6.66 -3.99 9.55
N LYS A 73 7.02 -2.83 9.00
CA LYS A 73 7.02 -1.55 9.72
C LYS A 73 5.64 -1.22 10.28
N ILE A 74 4.60 -1.26 9.45
CA ILE A 74 3.23 -0.93 9.88
C ILE A 74 2.70 -1.94 10.90
N SER A 75 2.95 -3.23 10.67
CA SER A 75 2.56 -4.31 11.58
C SER A 75 3.14 -4.06 12.97
N LYS A 76 4.43 -3.69 13.06
CA LYS A 76 5.10 -3.38 14.32
C LYS A 76 4.64 -2.07 14.95
N GLU A 77 4.53 -0.99 14.19
CA GLU A 77 4.14 0.33 14.69
C GLU A 77 2.72 0.36 15.25
N LYS A 78 1.81 -0.42 14.66
CA LYS A 78 0.39 -0.47 15.05
C LYS A 78 0.04 -1.65 15.96
N ASP A 79 1.00 -2.54 16.23
CA ASP A 79 0.77 -3.80 16.95
C ASP A 79 -0.38 -4.62 16.33
N ILE A 80 -0.29 -4.85 15.01
CA ILE A 80 -1.30 -5.58 14.22
C ILE A 80 -0.65 -6.69 13.39
N THR A 81 -1.44 -7.70 13.03
CA THR A 81 -1.03 -8.74 12.07
C THR A 81 -1.52 -8.41 10.67
N ILE A 82 -0.64 -8.49 9.66
CA ILE A 82 -1.01 -8.32 8.25
C ILE A 82 -0.75 -9.63 7.49
N ILE A 83 -1.81 -10.15 6.88
CA ILE A 83 -1.77 -11.31 5.99
C ILE A 83 -1.64 -10.81 4.54
N THR A 84 -0.62 -11.27 3.85
CA THR A 84 -0.30 -10.90 2.46
C THR A 84 -0.64 -11.99 1.47
#